data_AF-A0A653C1Y5-F1
#
_entry.id   AF-A0A653C1Y5-F1
#
_cell.length_a   1.000
_cell.length_b   1.000
_cell.length_c   1.000
_cell.angle_alpha   90.00
_cell.angle_beta   90.00
_cell.angle_gamma   90.00
#
_symmetry.space_group_name_H-M   'P 1'
#
loop_
_entity.id
_entity.type
_entity.pdbx_description
1 polymer ?
#
loop_
_entity_poly.entity_id
_entity_poly.type
_entity_poly.pdbx_seq_one_letter_code
_entity_poly.pdbx_strand_id
1 'polypeptide(L)'
;MIIKFYAIMKAFYTFLQESPEWFTTGCPIDKKELIDKDIRMVPKEHDKEGRPIYIFKLGNLDPRTMDLIEDVVPVDDFFLEALMMDGCVARKGLCVIVDIANFPWRVMKWLTPHNIAMCVKRILTMPIKEYRFHVVNDSFFSISETWMVYRNI
;
A
#
# COMPACT_ATOMS: atom_id res chain seq x y z
N MET A 1 -24.45 -4.40 2.90
CA MET A 1 -23.45 -4.00 1.89
C MET A 1 -23.33 -2.48 1.76
N ILE A 2 -24.43 -1.76 1.46
CA ILE A 2 -24.42 -0.28 1.31
C ILE A 2 -24.00 0.46 2.59
N ILE A 3 -24.52 0.08 3.76
CA ILE A 3 -24.17 0.72 5.05
C ILE A 3 -22.66 0.58 5.36
N LYS A 4 -22.07 -0.58 5.08
CA LYS A 4 -20.64 -0.83 5.30
C LYS A 4 -19.78 0.02 4.35
N PHE A 5 -20.17 0.11 3.08
CA PHE A 5 -19.48 0.96 2.10
C PHE A 5 -19.58 2.44 2.45
N TYR A 6 -20.76 2.92 2.87
CA TYR A 6 -20.94 4.29 3.35
C TYR A 6 -20.04 4.61 4.55
N ALA A 7 -19.94 3.68 5.52
CA ALA A 7 -19.06 3.85 6.68
C ALA A 7 -17.58 3.96 6.28
N ILE A 8 -17.13 3.14 5.32
CA ILE A 8 -15.75 3.19 4.79
C ILE A 8 -15.50 4.53 4.08
N MET A 9 -16.41 4.97 3.19
CA MET A 9 -16.27 6.26 2.51
C MET A 9 -16.22 7.43 3.50
N LYS A 10 -17.06 7.41 4.54
CA LYS A 10 -17.03 8.41 5.60
C LYS A 10 -15.68 8.40 6.32
N ALA A 11 -15.17 7.21 6.68
CA ALA A 11 -13.88 7.08 7.34
C ALA A 11 -12.71 7.55 6.47
N PHE A 12 -12.74 7.25 5.16
CA PHE A 12 -11.76 7.74 4.18
C PHE A 12 -11.72 9.27 4.14
N TYR A 13 -12.87 9.92 3.93
CA TYR A 13 -12.91 11.38 3.83
C TYR A 13 -12.63 12.09 5.16
N THR A 14 -13.05 11.52 6.28
CA THR A 14 -12.64 12.02 7.60
C THR A 14 -11.14 11.95 7.77
N PHE A 15 -10.51 10.85 7.34
CA PHE A 15 -9.07 10.71 7.43
C PHE A 15 -8.32 11.68 6.51
N LEU A 16 -8.79 11.85 5.27
CA LEU A 16 -8.28 12.86 4.35
C LEU A 16 -8.32 14.28 4.95
N GLN A 17 -9.38 14.62 5.69
CA GLN A 17 -9.51 15.91 6.37
C GLN A 17 -8.59 16.05 7.58
N GLU A 18 -8.44 14.99 8.37
CA GLU A 18 -7.63 15.00 9.59
C GLU A 18 -6.12 14.99 9.31
N SER A 19 -5.70 14.45 8.16
CA SER A 19 -4.28 14.26 7.84
C SER A 19 -4.04 14.36 6.33
N PRO A 20 -4.31 15.53 5.72
CA PRO A 20 -4.21 15.72 4.27
C PRO A 20 -2.81 15.49 3.72
N GLU A 21 -1.75 15.67 4.53
CA GLU A 21 -0.36 15.42 4.14
C GLU A 21 -0.10 13.94 3.79
N TRP A 22 -0.92 13.01 4.28
CA TRP A 22 -0.80 11.59 3.96
C TRP A 22 -1.51 11.20 2.66
N PHE A 23 -1.93 12.17 1.84
CA PHE A 23 -2.60 11.95 0.57
C PHE A 23 -1.99 12.83 -0.51
N THR A 24 -1.76 12.24 -1.69
CA THR A 24 -1.19 12.98 -2.81
C THR A 24 -2.15 14.04 -3.34
N THR A 25 -1.60 15.20 -3.68
CA THR A 25 -2.28 16.24 -4.46
C THR A 25 -1.52 16.58 -5.75
N GLY A 26 -0.36 15.92 -5.96
CA GLY A 26 0.53 16.16 -7.09
C GLY A 26 0.20 15.33 -8.33
N CYS A 27 0.89 15.58 -9.44
CA CYS A 27 0.74 14.81 -10.66
C CYS A 27 1.76 13.66 -10.71
N PRO A 28 1.38 12.46 -11.22
CA PRO A 28 2.33 11.37 -11.42
C PRO A 28 3.57 11.75 -12.23
N ILE A 29 3.45 12.71 -13.16
CA ILE A 29 4.57 13.16 -13.99
C ILE A 29 5.69 13.81 -13.17
N ASP A 30 5.35 14.46 -12.06
CA ASP A 30 6.30 15.13 -11.17
C ASP A 30 7.13 14.12 -10.36
N LYS A 31 6.64 12.88 -10.28
CA LYS A 31 7.29 11.76 -9.58
C LYS A 31 7.78 10.67 -10.54
N LYS A 32 7.90 10.98 -11.83
CA LYS A 32 8.29 10.02 -12.87
C LYS A 32 9.57 9.25 -12.52
N GLU A 33 10.61 9.94 -12.04
CA GLU A 33 11.88 9.29 -11.67
C GLU A 33 11.73 8.26 -10.55
N LEU A 34 10.78 8.44 -9.64
CA LEU A 34 10.50 7.50 -8.55
C LEU A 34 9.63 6.33 -9.02
N ILE A 35 8.68 6.61 -9.91
CA ILE A 35 7.86 5.58 -10.57
C ILE A 35 8.77 4.66 -11.38
N ASP A 36 9.69 5.22 -12.15
CA ASP A 36 10.64 4.49 -13.00
C ASP A 36 11.66 3.65 -12.18
N LYS A 37 11.74 3.83 -10.84
CA LYS A 37 12.53 2.98 -9.92
C LYS A 37 11.82 1.69 -9.51
N ASP A 38 10.59 1.46 -9.98
CA ASP A 38 9.79 0.26 -9.67
C ASP A 38 9.64 0.00 -8.16
N ILE A 39 9.54 1.04 -7.32
CA ILE A 39 9.25 0.87 -5.88
C ILE A 39 7.83 0.31 -5.65
N ARG A 40 6.97 0.47 -6.65
CA ARG A 40 5.60 -0.01 -6.76
C ARG A 40 5.39 -0.57 -8.16
N MET A 41 4.63 -1.65 -8.28
CA MET A 41 4.31 -2.25 -9.58
C MET A 41 2.90 -2.84 -9.60
N VAL A 42 2.27 -2.79 -10.77
CA VAL A 42 0.99 -3.44 -11.06
C VAL A 42 1.17 -4.30 -12.32
N PRO A 43 1.46 -5.61 -12.18
CA PRO A 43 1.46 -6.52 -13.33
C PRO A 43 0.07 -6.63 -13.97
N LYS A 44 0.01 -7.12 -15.22
CA LYS A 44 -1.28 -7.34 -15.93
C LYS A 44 -2.02 -8.56 -15.41
N GLU A 45 -1.26 -9.47 -14.80
CA GLU A 45 -1.73 -10.69 -14.18
C GLU A 45 -2.61 -10.39 -12.97
N HIS A 46 -3.56 -11.30 -12.75
CA HIS A 46 -4.44 -11.29 -11.59
C HIS A 46 -4.18 -12.56 -10.79
N ASP A 47 -4.53 -12.54 -9.50
CA ASP A 47 -4.46 -13.75 -8.71
C ASP A 47 -5.57 -14.75 -9.08
N LYS A 48 -5.56 -15.92 -8.41
CA LYS A 48 -6.53 -16.99 -8.65
C LYS A 48 -8.01 -16.61 -8.42
N GLU A 49 -8.28 -15.53 -7.70
CA GLU A 49 -9.63 -15.01 -7.43
C GLU A 49 -9.96 -13.80 -8.33
N GLY A 50 -9.06 -13.47 -9.27
CA GLY A 50 -9.20 -12.39 -10.21
C GLY A 50 -9.00 -11.01 -9.59
N ARG A 51 -8.32 -10.90 -8.44
CA ARG A 51 -7.88 -9.61 -7.88
C ARG A 51 -6.66 -9.11 -8.65
N PRO A 52 -6.58 -7.81 -8.97
CA PRO A 52 -5.32 -7.23 -9.46
C PRO A 52 -4.23 -7.43 -8.40
N ILE A 53 -2.99 -7.58 -8.87
CA ILE A 53 -1.82 -7.74 -8.02
C ILE A 53 -1.11 -6.38 -7.93
N TYR A 54 -0.72 -6.01 -6.72
CA TYR A 54 0.02 -4.80 -6.42
C TYR A 54 1.27 -5.14 -5.61
N ILE A 55 2.45 -4.70 -6.07
CA ILE A 55 3.73 -5.13 -5.53
C ILE A 55 4.46 -3.95 -4.88
N PHE A 56 4.89 -4.15 -3.64
CA PHE A 56 5.78 -3.27 -2.89
C PHE A 56 7.20 -3.84 -2.89
N LYS A 57 8.13 -3.18 -3.59
CA LYS A 57 9.55 -3.58 -3.56
C LYS A 57 10.31 -2.73 -2.55
N LEU A 58 10.41 -3.22 -1.32
CA LEU A 58 11.03 -2.44 -0.25
C LEU A 58 12.55 -2.24 -0.47
N GLY A 59 13.20 -3.18 -1.18
CA GLY A 59 14.62 -3.07 -1.55
C GLY A 59 14.95 -1.90 -2.48
N ASN A 60 13.96 -1.35 -3.20
CA ASN A 60 14.14 -0.23 -4.11
C ASN A 60 13.98 1.14 -3.41
N LEU A 61 13.60 1.16 -2.13
CA LEU A 61 13.46 2.38 -1.34
C LEU A 61 14.85 2.88 -0.91
N ASP A 62 15.12 4.17 -1.09
CA ASP A 62 16.33 4.81 -0.54
C ASP A 62 15.97 5.99 0.36
N PRO A 63 15.92 5.79 1.68
CA PRO A 63 15.57 6.84 2.63
C PRO A 63 16.56 8.00 2.73
N ARG A 64 17.69 7.98 2.00
CA ARG A 64 18.57 9.16 1.88
C ARG A 64 18.08 10.16 0.84
N THR A 65 17.38 9.67 -0.17
CA THR A 65 16.97 10.45 -1.34
C THR A 65 15.46 10.54 -1.51
N MET A 66 14.72 9.75 -0.72
CA MET A 66 13.27 9.74 -0.67
C MET A 66 12.79 10.19 0.71
N ASP A 67 11.66 10.88 0.73
CA ASP A 67 10.84 11.08 1.91
C ASP A 67 9.61 10.15 1.91
N LEU A 68 9.15 9.71 3.10
CA LEU A 68 8.00 8.81 3.17
C LEU A 68 6.73 9.48 2.63
N ILE A 69 6.48 10.71 3.09
CA ILE A 69 5.23 11.45 2.86
C ILE A 69 5.28 12.16 1.52
N GLU A 70 6.41 12.78 1.18
CA GLU A 70 6.49 13.55 -0.05
C GLU A 70 6.77 12.69 -1.29
N ASP A 71 7.36 11.50 -1.14
CA ASP A 71 7.77 10.66 -2.29
C ASP A 71 7.08 9.30 -2.33
N VAL A 72 7.16 8.52 -1.25
CA VAL A 72 6.72 7.12 -1.28
C VAL A 72 5.20 6.99 -1.24
N VAL A 73 4.53 7.74 -0.36
CA VAL A 73 3.06 7.76 -0.24
C VAL A 73 2.40 8.24 -1.54
N PRO A 74 2.86 9.31 -2.20
CA PRO A 74 2.30 9.76 -3.48
C PRO A 74 2.39 8.73 -4.59
N VAL A 75 3.54 8.04 -4.71
CA VAL A 75 3.66 6.95 -5.68
C VAL A 75 2.65 5.85 -5.38
N ASP A 76 2.45 5.52 -4.10
CA ASP A 76 1.43 4.54 -3.69
C ASP A 76 0.01 4.97 -4.09
N ASP A 77 -0.34 6.23 -3.84
CA ASP A 77 -1.64 6.79 -4.22
C ASP A 77 -1.87 6.74 -5.73
N PHE A 78 -0.88 7.09 -6.57
CA PHE A 78 -1.05 7.06 -8.02
C PHE A 78 -1.40 5.67 -8.56
N PHE A 79 -0.72 4.62 -8.05
CA PHE A 79 -1.03 3.24 -8.46
C PHE A 79 -2.38 2.78 -7.92
N LEU A 80 -2.71 3.10 -6.67
CA LEU A 80 -3.98 2.71 -6.06
C LEU A 80 -5.17 3.43 -6.71
N GLU A 81 -5.04 4.72 -7.01
CA GLU A 81 -6.05 5.49 -7.75
C GLU A 81 -6.28 4.90 -9.15
N ALA A 82 -5.21 4.59 -9.89
CA ALA A 82 -5.31 3.93 -11.19
C ALA A 82 -6.04 2.58 -11.09
N LEU A 83 -5.72 1.77 -10.07
CA LEU A 83 -6.39 0.49 -9.80
C LEU A 83 -7.87 0.65 -9.39
N MET A 84 -8.26 1.80 -8.85
CA MET A 84 -9.64 2.09 -8.44
C MET A 84 -10.53 2.54 -9.60
N MET A 85 -9.97 3.01 -10.73
CA MET A 85 -10.73 3.64 -11.82
C MET A 85 -11.84 2.77 -12.44
N ASP A 86 -11.63 1.45 -12.55
CA ASP A 86 -12.61 0.51 -13.14
C ASP A 86 -13.54 -0.16 -12.11
N GLY A 87 -13.36 0.18 -10.83
CA GLY A 87 -14.05 -0.38 -9.69
C GLY A 87 -13.77 -1.87 -9.42
N CYS A 88 -12.78 -2.49 -10.08
CA CYS A 88 -12.42 -3.88 -9.89
C CYS A 88 -12.00 -4.14 -8.44
N VAL A 89 -11.13 -3.29 -7.87
CA VAL A 89 -10.68 -3.41 -6.48
C VAL A 89 -11.79 -3.20 -5.45
N ALA A 90 -12.79 -2.37 -5.76
CA ALA A 90 -13.97 -2.20 -4.90
C ALA A 90 -14.91 -3.43 -4.93
N ARG A 91 -14.87 -4.25 -5.99
CA ARG A 91 -15.70 -5.46 -6.14
C ARG A 91 -15.00 -6.75 -5.75
N LYS A 92 -13.71 -6.87 -6.07
CA LYS A 92 -12.91 -8.09 -5.90
C LYS A 92 -11.86 -7.99 -4.79
N GLY A 93 -11.44 -6.79 -4.43
CA GLY A 93 -10.32 -6.57 -3.52
C GLY A 93 -8.99 -6.45 -4.25
N LEU A 94 -7.90 -6.44 -3.48
CA LEU A 94 -6.54 -6.25 -3.96
C LEU A 94 -5.59 -7.30 -3.38
N CYS A 95 -4.77 -7.93 -4.22
CA CYS A 95 -3.68 -8.80 -3.77
C CYS A 95 -2.41 -7.97 -3.65
N VAL A 96 -1.82 -7.89 -2.46
CA VAL A 96 -0.62 -7.09 -2.19
C VAL A 96 0.56 -8.02 -1.92
N ILE A 97 1.61 -7.90 -2.71
CA ILE A 97 2.88 -8.60 -2.51
C ILE A 97 3.89 -7.62 -1.93
N VAL A 98 4.39 -7.90 -0.74
CA VAL A 98 5.46 -7.15 -0.09
C VAL A 98 6.77 -7.91 -0.30
N ASP A 99 7.56 -7.46 -1.28
CA ASP A 99 8.89 -7.98 -1.55
C ASP A 99 9.91 -7.27 -0.65
N ILE A 100 10.46 -8.03 0.30
CA ILE A 100 11.44 -7.53 1.26
C ILE A 100 12.88 -7.93 0.91
N ALA A 101 13.13 -8.40 -0.32
CA ALA A 101 14.48 -8.58 -0.82
C ALA A 101 15.28 -7.28 -0.70
N ASN A 102 16.51 -7.37 -0.17
CA ASN A 102 17.40 -6.23 0.02
C ASN A 102 16.80 -5.08 0.86
N PHE A 103 15.89 -5.39 1.79
CA PHE A 103 15.28 -4.39 2.65
C PHE A 103 16.34 -3.51 3.35
N PRO A 104 16.40 -2.20 3.05
CA PRO A 104 17.42 -1.34 3.62
C PRO A 104 17.09 -1.07 5.08
N TRP A 105 17.98 -1.42 6.01
CA TRP A 105 17.83 -1.11 7.45
C TRP A 105 17.49 0.36 7.74
N ARG A 106 17.89 1.29 6.86
CA ARG A 106 17.58 2.71 7.00
C ARG A 106 16.10 3.02 6.81
N VAL A 107 15.33 2.17 6.13
CA VAL A 107 13.87 2.30 6.00
C VAL A 107 13.20 2.18 7.37
N MET A 108 13.83 1.51 8.33
CA MET A 108 13.34 1.41 9.71
C MET A 108 13.12 2.79 10.37
N LYS A 109 13.82 3.86 9.93
CA LYS A 109 13.59 5.21 10.45
C LYS A 109 12.17 5.73 10.16
N TRP A 110 11.53 5.20 9.11
CA TRP A 110 10.15 5.53 8.76
C TRP A 110 9.13 4.74 9.58
N LEU A 111 9.53 3.68 10.29
CA LEU A 111 8.64 2.83 11.08
C LEU A 111 8.39 3.40 12.49
N THR A 112 8.12 4.70 12.58
CA THR A 112 7.68 5.32 13.84
C THR A 112 6.27 4.84 14.19
N PRO A 113 5.87 4.79 15.47
CA PRO A 113 4.52 4.40 15.85
C PRO A 113 3.43 5.23 15.14
N HIS A 114 3.68 6.52 14.95
CA HIS A 114 2.80 7.41 14.21
C HIS A 114 2.65 6.96 12.75
N ASN A 115 3.76 6.78 12.03
CA ASN A 115 3.72 6.40 10.62
C ASN A 115 3.06 5.03 10.41
N ILE A 116 3.31 4.07 11.31
CA ILE A 116 2.65 2.76 11.28
C ILE A 116 1.15 2.93 11.45
N ALA A 117 0.70 3.70 12.44
CA ALA A 117 -0.72 3.95 12.67
C ALA A 117 -1.39 4.60 11.45
N MET A 118 -0.70 5.52 10.79
CA MET A 118 -1.20 6.19 9.57
C MET A 118 -1.31 5.23 8.38
N CYS A 119 -0.28 4.41 8.12
CA CYS A 119 -0.34 3.37 7.10
C CYS A 119 -1.48 2.37 7.35
N VAL A 120 -1.66 1.92 8.60
CA VAL A 120 -2.76 1.03 8.98
C VAL A 120 -4.11 1.73 8.76
N LYS A 121 -4.24 2.99 9.17
CA LYS A 121 -5.47 3.78 8.95
C LYS A 121 -5.77 3.93 7.45
N ARG A 122 -4.76 4.13 6.59
CA ARG A 122 -4.92 4.13 5.13
C ARG A 122 -5.50 2.81 4.63
N ILE A 123 -4.88 1.67 5.00
CA ILE A 123 -5.34 0.33 4.61
C ILE A 123 -6.79 0.06 5.07
N LEU A 124 -7.16 0.49 6.27
CA LEU A 124 -8.49 0.21 6.83
C LEU A 124 -9.59 1.12 6.28
N THR A 125 -9.24 2.30 5.77
CA THR A 125 -10.22 3.32 5.33
C THR A 125 -10.33 3.43 3.82
N MET A 126 -9.36 2.95 3.04
CA MET A 126 -9.47 2.96 1.59
C MET A 126 -10.68 2.13 1.09
N PRO A 127 -11.35 2.56 0.01
CA PRO A 127 -12.55 1.92 -0.52
C PRO A 127 -12.24 0.65 -1.33
N ILE A 128 -11.39 -0.21 -0.77
CA ILE A 128 -11.00 -1.52 -1.30
C ILE A 128 -11.76 -2.60 -0.53
N LYS A 129 -12.35 -3.57 -1.23
CA LYS A 129 -13.22 -4.58 -0.60
C LYS A 129 -12.49 -5.39 0.48
N GLU A 130 -11.30 -5.84 0.14
CA GLU A 130 -10.41 -6.62 0.99
C GLU A 130 -8.98 -6.53 0.46
N TYR A 131 -8.01 -6.60 1.36
CA TYR A 131 -6.61 -6.75 1.02
C TYR A 131 -6.15 -8.17 1.34
N ARG A 132 -5.43 -8.81 0.41
CA ARG A 132 -4.72 -10.06 0.66
C ARG A 132 -3.21 -9.81 0.60
N PHE A 133 -2.57 -9.74 1.76
CA PHE A 133 -1.13 -9.49 1.86
C PHE A 133 -0.31 -10.78 1.79
N HIS A 134 0.78 -10.73 1.05
CA HIS A 134 1.80 -11.77 0.93
C HIS A 134 3.18 -11.15 1.11
N VAL A 135 3.94 -11.56 2.10
CA VAL A 135 5.35 -11.14 2.27
C VAL A 135 6.25 -12.19 1.64
N VAL A 136 7.21 -11.78 0.82
CA VAL A 136 8.14 -12.66 0.09
C VAL A 136 9.59 -12.21 0.23
N ASN A 137 10.53 -13.11 -0.02
CA ASN A 137 11.98 -12.87 0.11
C ASN A 137 12.44 -12.46 1.52
N ASP A 138 11.78 -13.00 2.54
CA ASP A 138 12.19 -12.85 3.94
C ASP A 138 13.46 -13.66 4.22
N SER A 139 14.62 -13.09 3.93
CA SER A 139 15.91 -13.75 4.15
C SER A 139 16.40 -13.70 5.61
N PHE A 140 15.59 -13.23 6.56
CA PHE A 140 15.89 -13.29 8.01
C PHE A 140 14.95 -14.23 8.79
N PHE A 141 13.73 -14.51 8.29
CA PHE A 141 12.77 -15.46 8.89
C PHE A 141 12.36 -16.59 7.94
N SER A 142 13.32 -17.24 7.29
CA SER A 142 13.06 -18.54 6.69
C SER A 142 12.74 -19.56 7.80
N ILE A 143 11.45 -19.90 7.92
CA ILE A 143 10.80 -20.88 8.82
C ILE A 143 10.25 -20.30 10.13
N SER A 144 9.05 -19.70 10.08
CA SER A 144 7.89 -20.15 10.89
C SER A 144 6.62 -19.37 10.53
N GLU A 145 5.69 -20.05 9.88
CA GLU A 145 4.24 -19.84 9.99
C GLU A 145 3.66 -18.44 9.72
N THR A 146 3.37 -18.21 8.43
CA THR A 146 2.46 -17.20 7.87
C THR A 146 0.99 -17.32 8.35
N TRP A 147 0.73 -17.86 9.55
CA TRP A 147 -0.62 -18.16 10.07
C TRP A 147 -1.07 -17.34 11.28
N MET A 148 -0.21 -16.51 11.90
CA MET A 148 -0.53 -15.89 13.20
C MET A 148 -1.09 -14.46 13.20
N VAL A 149 -1.18 -13.74 12.08
CA VAL A 149 -1.65 -12.32 12.11
C VAL A 149 -3.11 -12.13 11.70
N TYR A 150 -3.81 -13.16 11.20
CA TYR A 150 -5.21 -13.04 10.74
C TYR A 150 -6.27 -13.65 11.66
N ARG A 151 -5.93 -13.97 12.93
CA ARG A 151 -6.92 -14.59 13.83
C ARG A 151 -7.63 -13.64 14.79
N ASN A 152 -7.27 -12.37 14.89
CA ASN A 152 -8.03 -11.40 15.66
C ASN A 152 -8.05 -10.05 14.94
N ILE A 153 -9.06 -9.91 14.07
CA ILE A 153 -9.81 -8.66 13.98
C ILE A 153 -10.44 -8.41 15.36
#